data_AF-A0A851M175-F1
#
_entry.id   AF-A0A851M175-F1
#
_cell.length_a   1.000
_cell.length_b   1.000
_cell.length_c   1.000
_cell.angle_alpha   90.00
_cell.angle_beta   90.00
_cell.angle_gamma   90.00
#
_symmetry.space_group_name_H-M   'P 1'
#
loop_
_entity.id
_entity.type
_entity.pdbx_description
1 polymer ?
#
loop_
_entity_poly.entity_id
_entity_poly.type
_entity_poly.pdbx_seq_one_letter_code
_entity_poly.pdbx_strand_id
1 'polypeptide(L)'
;FHGKITRKTCEELLTKKRKNGSYLIRESESVEGALCLCVFFEEFIYTYRIFREHQGYFRIQTSEGVPERIFRTLKDLIYTYEKPNQGLVTPLRYPVQKPKASQRSL
;
A
#
# COMPACT_ATOMS: atom_id res chain seq x y z
N PHE A 1 -5.30 4.22 -3.90
CA PHE A 1 -4.05 4.76 -4.47
C PHE A 1 -4.04 6.25 -4.24
N HIS A 2 -3.05 6.80 -3.54
CA HIS A 2 -2.96 8.18 -3.06
C HIS A 2 -2.00 9.05 -3.88
N GLY A 3 -1.31 8.49 -4.86
CA GLY A 3 -0.31 9.23 -5.65
C GLY A 3 0.93 9.58 -4.82
N LYS A 4 1.56 10.70 -5.17
CA LYS A 4 2.75 11.27 -4.50
C LYS A 4 2.39 11.93 -3.17
N ILE A 5 2.05 11.14 -2.16
CA ILE A 5 2.02 11.61 -0.76
C ILE A 5 3.30 11.21 -0.03
N THR A 6 3.73 12.03 0.92
CA THR A 6 4.93 11.76 1.71
C THR A 6 4.74 10.59 2.66
N ARG A 7 5.84 10.00 3.12
CA ARG A 7 5.83 9.00 4.21
C ARG A 7 5.11 9.53 5.43
N LYS A 8 5.40 10.77 5.85
CA LYS A 8 4.79 11.40 7.02
C LYS A 8 3.26 11.51 6.87
N THR A 9 2.78 12.00 5.73
CA THR A 9 1.33 12.10 5.47
C THR A 9 0.66 10.73 5.43
N CYS A 10 1.33 9.70 4.89
CA CYS A 10 0.85 8.32 4.95
C CYS A 10 0.69 7.84 6.41
N GLU A 11 1.71 8.08 7.23
CA GLU A 11 1.72 7.70 8.64
C GLU A 11 0.60 8.39 9.42
N GLU A 12 0.43 9.70 9.25
CA GLU A 12 -0.66 10.46 9.86
C GLU A 12 -2.04 9.91 9.48
N LEU A 13 -2.27 9.58 8.21
CA LEU A 13 -3.55 9.05 7.73
C LEU A 13 -3.88 7.67 8.31
N LEU A 14 -2.88 6.78 8.36
CA LEU A 14 -3.03 5.43 8.91
C LEU A 14 -3.21 5.46 10.43
N THR A 15 -2.40 6.25 11.13
CA THR A 15 -2.49 6.43 12.59
C THR A 15 -3.80 7.08 12.99
N LYS A 16 -4.32 8.05 12.20
CA LYS A 16 -5.66 8.62 12.44
C LYS A 16 -6.77 7.58 12.31
N LYS A 17 -6.61 6.60 11.41
CA LYS A 17 -7.59 5.51 11.24
C LYS A 17 -7.50 4.48 12.37
N ARG A 18 -6.30 4.23 12.88
CA ARG A 18 -5.97 3.38 14.05
C ARG A 18 -6.71 2.05 14.10
N LYS A 19 -6.76 1.34 12.97
CA LYS A 19 -7.46 0.06 12.86
C LYS A 19 -6.59 -0.96 12.15
N ASN A 20 -6.34 -2.11 12.77
CA ASN A 20 -5.55 -3.18 12.18
C ASN A 20 -6.09 -3.59 10.80
N GLY A 21 -5.19 -3.71 9.83
CA GLY A 21 -5.52 -3.96 8.43
C GLY A 21 -5.99 -2.70 7.68
N SER A 22 -5.85 -1.50 8.26
CA SER A 22 -5.99 -0.26 7.51
C SER A 22 -4.82 -0.11 6.56
N TYR A 23 -5.10 0.30 5.32
CA TYR A 23 -4.06 0.37 4.31
C TYR A 23 -4.27 1.49 3.31
N LEU A 24 -3.17 1.89 2.67
CA LEU A 24 -3.18 2.73 1.48
C LEU A 24 -2.01 2.40 0.56
N ILE A 25 -2.10 2.82 -0.69
CA ILE A 25 -1.00 2.70 -1.66
C ILE A 25 -0.58 4.11 -2.05
N ARG A 26 0.71 4.41 -2.00
CA ARG A 26 1.33 5.67 -2.46
C ARG A 26 2.48 5.40 -3.42
N GLU A 27 2.97 6.44 -4.08
CA GLU A 27 4.24 6.38 -4.79
C GLU A 27 5.41 6.34 -3.79
N SER A 28 6.48 5.63 -4.16
CA SER A 28 7.70 5.59 -3.36
C SER A 28 8.46 6.91 -3.49
N GLU A 29 8.95 7.44 -2.37
CA GLU A 29 9.82 8.63 -2.36
C GLU A 29 11.28 8.29 -2.65
N SER A 30 11.69 7.04 -2.42
CA SER A 30 13.10 6.62 -2.53
C SER A 30 13.42 5.80 -3.77
N VAL A 31 12.40 5.25 -4.45
CA VAL A 31 12.58 4.44 -5.65
C VAL A 31 11.61 4.92 -6.71
N GLU A 32 12.14 5.54 -7.77
CA GLU A 32 11.33 6.04 -8.87
C GLU A 32 10.53 4.91 -9.55
N GLY A 33 9.28 5.19 -9.89
CA GLY A 33 8.37 4.24 -10.53
C GLY A 33 7.79 3.15 -9.60
N ALA A 34 8.39 2.92 -8.43
CA ALA A 34 7.88 1.99 -7.44
C ALA A 34 6.72 2.57 -6.63
N LEU A 35 5.87 1.70 -6.11
CA LEU A 35 4.78 2.01 -5.20
C LEU A 35 5.07 1.44 -3.82
N CYS A 36 4.38 1.98 -2.82
CA CYS A 36 4.42 1.50 -1.45
C CYS A 36 3.00 1.15 -1.01
N LEU A 37 2.76 -0.12 -0.67
CA LEU A 37 1.59 -0.55 0.09
C LEU A 37 1.93 -0.38 1.57
N CYS A 38 1.25 0.54 2.24
CA CYS A 38 1.42 0.80 3.66
C CYS A 38 0.24 0.21 4.44
N VAL A 39 0.52 -0.57 5.49
CA VAL A 39 -0.48 -1.30 6.28
C VAL A 39 -0.26 -1.02 7.76
N PHE A 40 -1.31 -0.58 8.45
CA PHE A 40 -1.31 -0.39 9.89
C PHE A 40 -1.64 -1.69 10.61
N PHE A 41 -0.79 -2.09 11.56
CA PHE A 41 -1.00 -3.24 12.41
C PHE A 41 -0.25 -3.06 13.73
N GLU A 42 -0.94 -3.25 14.86
CA GLU A 42 -0.35 -3.21 16.21
C GLU A 42 0.48 -1.94 16.48
N GLU A 43 -0.07 -0.77 16.14
CA GLU A 43 0.58 0.55 16.30
C GLU A 43 1.81 0.78 15.40
N PHE A 44 2.14 -0.16 14.52
CA PHE A 44 3.19 -0.03 13.51
C PHE A 44 2.63 0.12 12.10
N ILE A 45 3.42 0.75 11.24
CA ILE A 45 3.12 0.88 9.81
C ILE A 45 4.15 0.09 9.02
N TYR A 46 3.68 -1.01 8.45
CA TYR A 46 4.46 -1.89 7.59
C TYR A 46 4.39 -1.38 6.16
N THR A 47 5.54 -1.22 5.52
CA THR A 47 5.62 -0.75 4.14
C THR A 47 6.17 -1.84 3.25
N TYR A 48 5.35 -2.27 2.29
CA TYR A 48 5.71 -3.24 1.27
C TYR A 48 5.94 -2.53 -0.05
N ARG A 49 7.10 -2.76 -0.67
CA ARG A 49 7.43 -2.18 -1.97
C ARG A 49 6.75 -2.96 -3.08
N ILE A 50 6.16 -2.26 -4.04
CA ILE A 50 5.56 -2.83 -5.24
C ILE A 50 6.29 -2.25 -6.45
N PHE A 51 6.83 -3.13 -7.28
CA PHE A 51 7.47 -2.78 -8.54
C PHE A 51 6.47 -2.88 -9.69
N ARG A 52 6.64 -2.00 -10.69
CA ARG A 52 5.97 -2.07 -11.98
C ARG A 52 6.88 -2.81 -12.94
N GLU A 53 6.41 -3.90 -13.52
CA GLU A 53 7.15 -4.72 -14.47
C GLU A 53 6.95 -4.23 -15.91
N HIS A 54 7.79 -4.67 -16.83
CA HIS A 54 7.91 -4.18 -18.22
C HIS A 54 6.65 -4.30 -19.12
N GLN A 55 5.54 -4.85 -18.61
CA GLN A 55 4.27 -4.96 -19.34
C GLN A 55 3.08 -4.40 -18.55
N GLY A 56 3.34 -3.56 -17.55
CA GLY A 56 2.30 -2.97 -16.70
C GLY A 56 1.79 -3.88 -15.57
N TYR A 57 2.38 -5.06 -15.40
CA TYR A 57 2.15 -5.91 -14.23
C TYR A 57 2.79 -5.33 -12.97
N PHE A 58 2.34 -5.82 -11.82
CA PHE A 58 2.80 -5.43 -10.50
C PHE A 58 3.37 -6.62 -9.76
N ARG A 59 4.48 -6.42 -9.05
CA ARG A 59 5.08 -7.42 -8.18
C ARG A 59 5.38 -6.80 -6.83
N ILE A 60 5.00 -7.48 -5.75
CA ILE A 60 5.41 -7.07 -4.40
C ILE A 60 6.81 -7.61 -4.12
N GLN A 61 7.66 -6.82 -3.46
CA GLN A 61 8.93 -7.29 -2.98
C GLN A 61 8.71 -8.33 -1.87
N THR A 62 9.28 -9.52 -2.04
CA THR A 62 9.24 -10.61 -1.06
C THR A 62 10.63 -10.85 -0.47
N SER A 63 10.67 -11.54 0.68
CA SER A 63 11.91 -12.06 1.26
C SER A 63 12.44 -13.24 0.46
N GLU A 64 13.73 -13.54 0.62
CA GLU A 64 14.39 -14.67 -0.05
C GLU A 64 13.67 -15.99 0.24
N GLY A 65 13.55 -16.85 -0.78
CA GLY A 65 12.85 -18.13 -0.68
C GLY A 65 11.32 -18.06 -0.73
N VAL A 66 10.71 -16.86 -0.72
CA VAL A 66 9.26 -16.70 -0.92
C VAL A 66 8.97 -16.55 -2.42
N PRO A 67 8.12 -17.42 -3.01
CA PRO A 67 7.76 -17.32 -4.42
C PRO A 67 7.19 -15.95 -4.77
N GLU A 68 7.76 -15.32 -5.79
CA GLU A 68 7.27 -14.05 -6.30
C GLU A 68 5.90 -14.22 -6.94
N ARG A 69 5.06 -13.19 -6.82
CA ARG A 69 3.74 -13.14 -7.46
C ARG A 69 3.62 -11.91 -8.32
N ILE A 70 3.11 -12.13 -9.54
CA ILE A 70 2.87 -11.09 -10.53
C ILE A 70 1.36 -10.88 -10.65
N PHE A 71 0.94 -9.62 -10.61
CA PHE A 71 -0.45 -9.21 -10.66
C PHE A 71 -0.69 -8.32 -11.87
N ARG A 72 -1.84 -8.49 -12.57
CA ARG A 72 -2.16 -7.67 -13.75
C ARG A 72 -2.54 -6.25 -13.36
N THR A 73 -3.26 -6.11 -12.26
CA THR A 73 -3.71 -4.82 -11.76
C THR A 73 -3.42 -4.68 -10.26
N LEU A 74 -3.36 -3.43 -9.79
CA LEU A 74 -3.33 -3.15 -8.34
C LEU A 74 -4.57 -3.70 -7.64
N LYS A 75 -5.71 -3.78 -8.32
CA LYS A 75 -6.94 -4.32 -7.74
C LYS A 75 -6.80 -5.82 -7.46
N ASP A 76 -6.20 -6.58 -8.37
CA ASP A 76 -5.96 -8.02 -8.19
C ASP A 76 -4.96 -8.28 -7.04
N LEU A 77 -3.93 -7.43 -6.96
CA LEU A 77 -2.98 -7.44 -5.85
C LEU A 77 -3.71 -7.25 -4.52
N ILE A 78 -4.52 -6.20 -4.40
CA ILE A 78 -5.30 -5.92 -3.19
C ILE A 78 -6.23 -7.09 -2.86
N TYR A 79 -7.03 -7.56 -3.81
CA TYR A 79 -7.97 -8.66 -3.62
C TYR A 79 -7.27 -9.95 -3.14
N THR A 80 -6.05 -10.20 -3.60
CA THR A 80 -5.25 -11.33 -3.11
C THR A 80 -4.90 -11.13 -1.64
N TYR A 81 -4.36 -9.96 -1.27
CA TYR A 81 -3.90 -9.67 0.09
C TYR A 81 -5.01 -9.34 1.10
N GLU A 82 -6.26 -9.21 0.66
CA GLU A 82 -7.45 -9.23 1.53
C GLU A 82 -7.69 -10.60 2.18
N LYS A 83 -7.15 -11.67 1.59
CA LYS A 83 -7.27 -13.04 2.11
C LYS A 83 -6.24 -13.30 3.23
N PRO A 84 -6.56 -14.16 4.20
CA PRO A 84 -5.60 -14.57 5.23
C PRO A 84 -4.41 -15.35 4.65
N ASN A 85 -3.30 -15.35 5.38
CA ASN A 85 -2.10 -16.17 5.13
C ASN A 85 -1.45 -15.95 3.76
N GLN A 86 -1.42 -14.71 3.27
CA GLN A 86 -0.80 -14.36 1.99
C GLN A 86 0.60 -13.75 2.11
N GLY A 87 1.18 -13.69 3.32
CA GLY A 87 2.54 -13.19 3.55
C GLY A 87 2.64 -11.72 4.00
N LEU A 88 1.51 -11.01 4.14
CA LEU A 88 1.50 -9.74 4.88
C LEU A 88 1.33 -9.99 6.38
N VAL A 89 1.70 -9.00 7.18
CA VAL A 89 1.53 -9.02 8.65
C VAL A 89 0.06 -9.19 9.05
N THR A 90 -0.86 -8.66 8.25
CA THR A 90 -2.30 -8.77 8.46
C THR A 90 -3.03 -8.66 7.12
N PRO A 91 -4.21 -9.26 6.96
CA PRO A 91 -5.02 -9.09 5.74
C PRO A 91 -5.41 -7.63 5.56
N LEU A 92 -5.49 -7.19 4.30
CA LEU A 92 -6.01 -5.87 3.97
C LEU A 92 -7.52 -5.85 4.26
N ARG A 93 -7.99 -4.83 4.99
CA ARG A 93 -9.39 -4.75 5.43
C ARG A 93 -10.02 -3.39 5.23
N TYR A 94 -9.27 -2.32 5.52
CA TYR A 94 -9.85 -0.98 5.60
C TYR A 94 -9.07 -0.01 4.71
N PRO A 95 -9.50 0.20 3.45
CA PRO A 95 -8.86 1.19 2.60
C PRO A 95 -9.04 2.58 3.23
N VAL A 96 -7.94 3.30 3.41
CA VAL A 96 -7.97 4.69 3.85
C VAL A 96 -8.33 5.56 2.66
N GLN A 97 -9.30 6.47 2.81
CA GLN A 97 -9.69 7.36 1.73
C GLN A 97 -8.62 8.43 1.50
N LYS A 98 -8.56 8.97 0.27
CA LYS A 98 -7.75 10.17 0.02
C LYS A 98 -8.33 11.33 0.82
N PRO A 99 -7.50 12.22 1.40
CA PRO A 99 -7.98 13.52 1.82
C PRO A 99 -8.66 14.19 0.62
N LYS A 100 -9.89 14.69 0.81
CA LYS A 100 -10.49 15.57 -0.20
C LYS A 100 -9.55 16.78 -0.31
N ALA A 101 -9.15 17.13 -1.53
CA ALA A 101 -8.50 18.43 -1.73
C ALA A 101 -9.47 19.47 -1.16
N SER A 102 -9.03 20.23 -0.17
CA SER A 102 -9.76 21.40 0.30
C SER A 102 -9.99 22.24 -0.95
N GLN A 103 -11.24 22.37 -1.40
CA GLN A 103 -11.59 23.45 -2.30
C GLN A 103 -11.21 24.71 -1.53
N ARG A 104 -10.07 25.31 -1.87
CA ARG A 104 -9.81 26.70 -1.52
C ARG A 104 -10.88 27.46 -2.29
N SER A 105 -11.98 27.77 -1.61
CA SER A 105 -12.91 28.80 -2.03
C SER A 105 -12.06 30.05 -2.25
N LEU A 106 -11.96 30.48 -3.49
CA LEU A 106 -11.54 31.84 -3.82
C LEU A 106 -12.60 32.81 -3.33
#